data_AF-A0A6P0RM51-F1
#
_entry.id   AF-A0A6P0RM51-F1
#
_cell.length_a   1.000
_cell.length_b   1.000
_cell.length_c   1.000
_cell.angle_alpha   90.00
_cell.angle_beta   90.00
_cell.angle_gamma   90.00
#
_symmetry.space_group_name_H-M   'P 1'
#
loop_
_entity.id
_entity.type
_entity.pdbx_description
1 polymer ?
#
loop_
_entity_poly.entity_id
_entity_poly.type
_entity_poly.pdbx_seq_one_letter_code
_entity_poly.pdbx_strand_id
1 'polypeptide(L)' 'MSWLQKQGLVVREAVWNQELLLGFKAIAYTNSVVEIIPIHTILTPHQNLTYESSHPSLEQLRSFFRF' A
#
# COMPACT_ATOMS: atom_id res chain seq x y z
N MET A 1 -8.36 -18.33 2.72
CA MET A 1 -7.63 -17.27 3.46
C MET A 1 -6.34 -16.97 2.74
N SER A 2 -6.08 -15.69 2.44
CA SER A 2 -4.82 -15.25 1.84
C SER A 2 -3.66 -15.36 2.84
N TRP A 3 -2.42 -15.34 2.35
CA TRP A 3 -1.22 -15.46 3.19
C TRP A 3 -1.15 -14.34 4.25
N LEU A 4 -1.49 -13.10 3.89
CA LEU A 4 -1.52 -11.95 4.81
C LEU A 4 -2.56 -12.12 5.93
N GLN A 5 -3.73 -12.67 5.63
CA GLN A 5 -4.75 -12.95 6.65
C GLN A 5 -4.26 -13.98 7.68
N LYS A 6 -3.44 -14.96 7.26
CA LYS A 6 -2.83 -15.93 8.18
C LYS A 6 -1.79 -15.30 9.12
N GLN A 7 -1.22 -14.15 8.74
CA GLN A 7 -0.35 -13.34 9.61
C GLN A 7 -1.15 -12.45 10.59
N GLY A 8 -2.48 -12.59 10.67
CA GLY A 8 -3.35 -11.81 11.54
C GLY A 8 -3.70 -10.42 10.99
N LEU A 9 -3.40 -10.12 9.73
CA LEU A 9 -3.70 -8.84 9.12
C LEU A 9 -5.13 -8.80 8.58
N VAL A 10 -5.78 -7.65 8.77
CA VAL A 10 -7.06 -7.34 8.15
C VAL A 10 -6.83 -6.95 6.69
N VAL A 11 -7.27 -7.79 5.76
CA VAL A 11 -7.19 -7.56 4.32
C VAL A 11 -8.58 -7.31 3.76
N ARG A 12 -8.72 -6.26 2.95
CA ARG A 12 -9.97 -5.92 2.25
C ARG A 12 -9.67 -5.61 0.79
N GLU A 13 -10.56 -6.08 -0.08
CA GLU A 13 -10.59 -5.69 -1.49
C GLU A 13 -11.68 -4.64 -1.65
N ALA A 14 -11.35 -3.54 -2.32
CA ALA A 14 -12.28 -2.44 -2.54
C ALA A 14 -11.98 -1.77 -3.89
N VAL A 15 -13.02 -1.22 -4.50
CA VAL A 15 -12.86 -0.35 -5.67
C VAL A 15 -12.15 0.93 -5.22
N TRP A 16 -11.12 1.32 -5.95
CA TRP A 16 -10.36 2.53 -5.67
C TRP A 16 -11.21 3.75 -6.04
N ASN A 17 -11.46 4.61 -5.06
CA ASN A 17 -12.12 5.89 -5.27
C ASN A 17 -11.36 7.00 -4.52
N GLN A 18 -11.71 8.26 -4.80
CA GLN A 18 -10.98 9.40 -4.25
C GLN A 18 -11.09 9.49 -2.71
N GLU A 19 -12.24 9.16 -2.14
CA GLU A 19 -12.45 9.16 -0.69
C GLU A 19 -11.51 8.17 0.00
N LEU A 20 -11.41 6.95 -0.55
CA LEU A 20 -10.54 5.90 -0.04
C LEU A 20 -9.05 6.30 -0.16
N LEU A 21 -8.67 6.87 -1.30
CA LEU A 21 -7.30 7.36 -1.56
C LEU A 21 -6.87 8.44 -0.57
N LEU A 22 -7.78 9.35 -0.19
CA LEU A 22 -7.50 10.41 0.78
C LEU A 22 -7.36 9.90 2.21
N GLY A 23 -7.95 8.74 2.53
CA GLY A 23 -7.87 8.12 3.85
C GLY A 23 -6.59 7.30 4.09
N PHE A 24 -5.81 7.02 3.06
CA PHE A 24 -4.59 6.22 3.19
C PHE A 24 -3.40 7.02 3.72
N LYS A 25 -2.68 6.44 4.68
CA LYS A 25 -1.40 6.98 5.18
C LYS A 25 -0.22 6.64 4.26
N ALA A 26 -0.31 5.49 3.60
CA ALA A 26 0.72 4.97 2.71
C ALA A 26 0.09 4.11 1.62
N ILE A 27 0.69 4.13 0.43
CA ILE A 27 0.26 3.33 -0.72
C ILE A 27 1.50 2.67 -1.33
N ALA A 28 1.35 1.43 -1.79
CA ALA A 28 2.38 0.74 -2.53
C ALA A 28 1.80 -0.10 -3.66
N TYR A 29 2.59 -0.29 -4.70
CA TYR A 29 2.37 -1.27 -5.75
C TYR A 29 3.20 -2.52 -5.48
N THR A 30 2.67 -3.70 -5.81
CA THR A 30 3.38 -4.97 -5.66
C THR A 30 3.38 -5.74 -6.98
N ASN A 31 4.49 -6.43 -7.24
CA ASN A 31 4.59 -7.41 -8.32
C ASN A 31 5.58 -8.51 -7.93
N SER A 32 5.66 -9.58 -8.73
CA SER A 32 6.51 -10.74 -8.44
C SER A 32 8.02 -10.48 -8.58
N VAL A 33 8.43 -9.32 -9.12
CA VAL A 33 9.84 -9.03 -9.45
C VAL A 33 10.46 -8.04 -8.46
N VAL A 34 9.69 -7.06 -7.99
CA VAL A 34 10.15 -5.92 -7.18
C VAL A 34 9.48 -5.91 -5.79
N GLU A 35 8.65 -6.92 -5.49
CA GLU A 35 7.94 -7.15 -4.23
C GLU A 35 7.00 -6.01 -3.81
N ILE A 36 7.55 -4.89 -3.32
CA ILE A 36 6.81 -3.72 -2.84
C ILE A 36 7.50 -2.42 -3.27
N ILE A 37 6.77 -1.56 -3.98
CA ILE A 37 7.22 -0.24 -4.42
C ILE A 37 6.28 0.83 -3.80
N PRO A 38 6.76 1.65 -2.85
CA PRO A 38 6.00 2.74 -2.27
C PRO A 38 5.64 3.79 -3.32
N ILE A 39 4.41 4.27 -3.29
CA ILE A 39 3.94 5.38 -4.12
C ILE A 39 3.95 6.62 -3.25
N HIS A 40 4.89 7.54 -3.50
CA HIS A 40 4.99 8.78 -2.73
C HIS A 40 3.99 9.85 -3.19
N THR A 41 3.57 9.84 -4.46
CA THR A 41 2.65 10.84 -5.02
C THR A 41 1.76 10.24 -6.10
N ILE A 42 0.47 10.57 -6.05
CA ILE A 42 -0.51 10.33 -7.13
C ILE A 42 -0.88 11.69 -7.74
N LEU A 43 -0.71 11.81 -9.06
CA LEU A 43 -1.10 12.99 -9.82
C LEU A 43 -2.55 12.81 -10.28
N THR A 44 -3.43 13.74 -9.90
CA THR A 44 -4.80 13.81 -10.41
C THR A 44 -5.00 15.09 -11.20
N PRO A 45 -6.02 15.19 -12.08
CA PRO A 45 -6.30 16.42 -12.82
C PRO A 45 -6.51 17.66 -11.93
N HIS A 46 -6.92 17.46 -10.67
CA HIS A 46 -7.30 18.53 -9.75
C HIS A 46 -6.26 18.80 -8.66
N GLN A 47 -5.44 17.80 -8.29
CA GLN A 47 -4.49 17.90 -7.19
C GLN A 47 -3.43 16.79 -7.20
N ASN A 48 -2.35 17.01 -6.44
CA ASN A 48 -1.36 15.99 -6.12
C ASN A 48 -1.65 15.43 -4.72
N LEU A 49 -1.73 14.11 -4.61
CA LEU A 49 -1.88 13.42 -3.33
C LEU A 49 -0.52 12.86 -2.91
N THR A 50 0.02 13.33 -1.79
CA THR A 50 1.31 12.89 -1.25
C THR A 50 1.12 11.88 -0.12
N TYR A 51 1.93 10.82 -0.13
CA TYR A 51 1.89 9.73 0.85
C TYR A 51 3.27 9.49 1.46
N GLU A 52 3.30 8.99 2.68
CA GLU A 52 4.55 8.70 3.38
C GLU A 52 5.17 7.39 2.87
N SER A 53 6.22 7.49 2.07
CA SER A 53 6.92 6.34 1.48
C SER A 53 7.70 5.51 2.50
N SER A 54 8.00 6.07 3.67
CA SER A 54 8.70 5.44 4.79
C SER A 54 7.75 4.95 5.91
N HIS A 55 6.44 4.93 5.67
CA HIS A 55 5.48 4.59 6.71
C HIS A 55 5.75 3.16 7.26
N PRO A 56 5.72 2.94 8.59
CA PRO A 56 6.10 1.65 9.19
C PRO A 56 5.32 0.43 8.67
N SER A 57 4.08 0.63 8.20
CA SER A 57 3.28 -0.46 7.61
C SER A 57 3.90 -1.01 6.32
N LEU A 58 4.61 -0.19 5.55
CA LEU A 58 5.31 -0.64 4.34
C LEU A 58 6.52 -1.50 4.69
N GLU A 59 7.28 -1.13 5.72
CA GLU A 59 8.39 -1.94 6.22
C GLU A 59 7.90 -3.26 6.83
N GLN A 60 6.79 -3.23 7.58
CA GLN A 60 6.15 -4.44 8.05
C GLN A 60 5.76 -5.35 6.88
N LEU A 61 5.14 -4.81 5.82
CA LEU A 61 4.80 -5.60 4.64
C LEU A 61 6.04 -6.16 3.95
N ARG A 62 7.15 -5.41 3.86
CA ARG A 62 8.42 -5.91 3.30
C ARG A 62 9.02 -7.05 4.12
N SER A 63 8.90 -7.01 5.44
CA SER A 63 9.46 -8.04 6.33
C SER A 63 8.89 -9.44 6.04
N PHE A 64 7.69 -9.51 5.45
CA PHE A 64 7.06 -10.76 5.05
C PHE A 64 7.64 -11.41 3.79
N PHE A 65 8.39 -10.66 2.98
CA PHE A 65 9.01 -11.15 1.74
C PHE A 65 10.52 -11.37 1.87
N ARG A 66 11.13 -10.95 2.98
CA ARG A 66 12.55 -11.21 3.25
C ARG A 66 12.74 -12.67 3.63
N PHE A 67 13.39 -13.42 2.73
CA PHE A 67 13.85 -14.80 2.96
C PHE A 67 15.07 -14.85 3.87
#